data_AF-A0A530BCH1-F1
#
_entry.id   AF-A0A530BCH1-F1
#
_cell.length_a   1.000
_cell.length_b   1.000
_cell.length_c   1.000
_cell.angle_alpha   90.00
_cell.angle_beta   90.00
_cell.angle_gamma   90.00
#
_symmetry.space_group_name_H-M   'P 1'
#
loop_
_entity.id
_entity.type
_entity.pdbx_description
1 polymer ?
#
loop_
_entity_poly.entity_id
_entity_poly.type
_entity_poly.pdbx_seq_one_letter_code
_entity_poly.pdbx_strand_id
1 'polypeptide(L)'
;MLGSHVWHPFTQHALEPAIPEIVLTEGAYLHKADGARILDAISSWWVVTHGHRHPRIRKAIETTASSLDQIIFAGFTHEPAERLAEAL
;
A
#
# COMPACT_ATOMS: atom_id res chain seq x y z
N MET A 1 1.04 20.42 20.73
CA MET A 1 0.60 20.11 19.36
C MET A 1 -0.67 19.29 19.50
N LEU A 2 -1.74 19.65 18.79
CA LEU A 2 -2.93 18.80 18.71
C LEU A 2 -2.46 17.43 18.21
N GLY A 3 -2.71 16.37 18.99
CA GLY A 3 -2.29 15.01 18.63
C GLY A 3 -2.86 14.60 17.28
N SER A 4 -2.16 13.73 16.56
CA SER A 4 -2.68 13.10 15.35
C SER A 4 -4.12 12.62 15.58
N HIS A 5 -5.02 12.93 14.65
CA HIS A 5 -6.39 12.41 14.68
C HIS A 5 -6.47 10.93 14.23
N VAL A 6 -5.35 10.36 13.80
CA VAL A 6 -5.25 8.98 13.33
C VAL A 6 -4.93 8.06 14.50
N TRP A 7 -5.74 7.01 14.67
CA TRP A 7 -5.44 5.92 15.58
C TRP A 7 -4.53 4.91 14.88
N HIS A 8 -3.26 4.87 15.26
CA HIS A 8 -2.29 3.95 14.68
C HIS A 8 -2.34 2.56 15.32
N PRO A 9 -2.26 1.48 14.52
CA PRO A 9 -2.30 0.12 15.05
C PRO A 9 -1.09 -0.13 15.95
N PHE A 10 -1.29 -0.89 17.03
CA PHE A 10 -0.24 -1.30 17.98
C PHE A 10 0.65 -0.15 18.52
N THR A 11 0.13 1.08 18.60
CA THR A 11 0.88 2.26 19.07
C THR A 11 0.33 2.78 20.40
N GLN A 12 1.21 2.99 21.37
CA GLN A 12 0.86 3.66 22.63
C GLN A 12 1.00 5.18 22.47
N HIS A 13 -0.05 5.82 21.97
CA HIS A 13 -0.05 7.24 21.55
C HIS A 13 0.29 8.25 22.64
N ALA A 14 0.14 7.89 23.92
CA ALA A 14 0.48 8.79 25.03
C ALA A 14 1.97 8.75 25.41
N LEU A 15 2.72 7.72 25.00
CA LEU A 15 4.10 7.47 25.44
C LEU A 15 5.10 7.38 24.30
N GLU A 16 4.68 6.87 23.14
CA GLU A 16 5.53 6.70 21.97
C GLU A 16 5.78 8.05 21.27
N PRO A 17 6.94 8.21 20.60
CA PRO A 17 7.22 9.40 19.83
C PRO A 17 6.24 9.57 18.66
N ALA A 18 6.22 10.77 18.09
CA ALA A 18 5.46 11.02 16.88
C ALA A 18 5.89 10.09 15.75
N ILE A 19 4.91 9.52 15.05
CA ILE A 19 5.14 8.60 13.94
C ILE A 19 5.73 9.38 12.76
N PRO A 20 6.82 8.90 12.16
CA PRO A 20 7.45 9.58 11.03
C PRO A 20 6.53 9.59 9.81
N GLU A 21 6.41 10.75 9.18
CA GLU A 21 5.71 10.88 7.90
C GLU A 21 6.58 10.31 6.76
N ILE A 22 6.01 9.39 5.99
CA ILE A 22 6.61 8.82 4.77
C ILE A 22 5.97 9.50 3.56
N VAL A 23 6.78 10.17 2.74
CA VAL A 23 6.33 10.99 1.58
C VAL A 23 6.55 10.32 0.24
N LEU A 24 7.42 9.30 0.18
CA LEU A 24 7.69 8.51 -1.03
C LEU A 24 8.12 7.09 -0.61
N THR A 25 7.84 6.11 -1.46
CA THR A 25 8.34 4.74 -1.32
C THR A 25 8.92 4.30 -2.65
N GLU A 26 10.02 3.56 -2.68
CA GLU A 26 10.63 3.10 -3.93
C GLU A 26 11.47 1.84 -3.70
N GLY A 27 11.18 0.76 -4.41
CA GLY A 27 11.90 -0.50 -4.25
C GLY A 27 11.79 -0.99 -2.81
N ALA A 28 12.91 -1.17 -2.12
CA ALA A 28 12.92 -1.58 -0.71
C ALA A 28 12.90 -0.41 0.30
N TYR A 29 12.69 0.83 -0.14
CA TYR A 29 12.88 2.01 0.71
C TYR A 29 11.61 2.81 0.97
N LEU A 30 11.53 3.35 2.18
CA LEU A 30 10.60 4.39 2.61
C LEU A 30 11.38 5.71 2.75
N HIS A 31 10.84 6.80 2.21
CA HIS A 31 11.44 8.13 2.24
C HIS A 31 10.62 9.01 3.18
N LYS A 32 11.26 9.50 4.23
CA LYS A 32 10.65 10.41 5.21
C LYS A 32 10.56 11.84 4.66
N ALA A 33 9.65 12.64 5.24
CA ALA A 33 9.51 14.06 4.94
C ALA A 33 10.80 14.89 5.16
N ASP A 34 11.65 14.46 6.10
CA ASP A 34 12.95 15.10 6.38
C ASP A 34 14.08 14.67 5.43
N GLY A 35 13.78 13.86 4.41
CA GLY A 35 14.73 13.38 3.40
C GLY A 35 15.46 12.10 3.79
N ALA A 36 15.31 11.59 5.01
CA ALA A 36 15.92 10.32 5.41
C ALA A 36 15.28 9.13 4.67
N ARG A 37 16.08 8.12 4.35
CA ARG A 37 15.64 6.86 3.73
C ARG A 37 15.75 5.72 4.73
N ILE A 38 14.69 4.91 4.82
CA ILE A 38 14.59 3.73 5.67
C ILE A 38 14.50 2.51 4.75
N LEU A 39 15.34 1.50 4.99
CA LEU A 39 15.17 0.18 4.36
C LEU A 39 13.98 -0.53 5.04
N ASP A 40 12.97 -0.87 4.26
CA ASP A 40 11.83 -1.68 4.72
C ASP A 40 12.25 -3.15 4.81
N ALA A 41 12.84 -3.52 5.94
CA ALA A 41 13.34 -4.85 6.20
C ALA A 41 12.24 -5.87 6.59
N ILE A 42 10.98 -5.45 6.64
CA ILE A 42 9.84 -6.30 7.02
C ILE A 42 8.78 -6.39 5.91
N SER A 43 9.09 -5.86 4.72
CA SER A 43 8.17 -5.78 3.58
C SER A 43 6.79 -5.22 3.96
N SER A 44 6.79 -4.18 4.79
CA SER A 44 5.59 -3.51 5.31
C SER A 44 4.57 -4.50 5.86
N TRP A 45 5.02 -5.32 6.80
CA TRP A 45 4.23 -6.41 7.38
C TRP A 45 4.00 -7.57 6.40
N TRP A 46 5.09 -8.00 5.75
CA TRP A 46 5.17 -9.19 4.89
C TRP A 46 4.39 -9.14 3.57
N VAL A 47 3.81 -8.00 3.20
CA VAL A 47 2.94 -7.90 2.01
C VAL A 47 3.58 -7.23 0.80
N VAL A 48 4.67 -6.47 0.96
CA VAL A 48 5.35 -5.77 -0.15
C VAL A 48 6.46 -6.65 -0.74
N THR A 49 6.08 -7.78 -1.33
CA THR A 49 7.01 -8.80 -1.85
C THR A 49 7.83 -8.32 -3.06
N HIS A 50 7.23 -7.51 -3.94
CA HIS A 50 7.87 -7.04 -5.18
C HIS A 50 8.53 -5.65 -5.05
N GLY A 51 8.63 -5.14 -3.82
CA GLY A 51 9.05 -3.77 -3.56
C GLY A 51 7.95 -2.74 -3.78
N HIS A 52 8.13 -1.62 -3.12
CA HIS A 52 7.26 -0.45 -3.17
C HIS A 52 7.19 0.14 -4.58
N ARG A 53 5.98 0.57 -4.97
CA ARG A 53 5.69 1.24 -6.24
C ARG A 53 6.12 0.49 -7.51
N HIS A 54 6.19 -0.85 -7.45
CA HIS A 54 6.58 -1.68 -8.59
C HIS A 54 5.83 -1.29 -9.88
N PRO A 55 6.51 -0.87 -10.97
CA PRO A 55 5.89 -0.20 -12.11
C PRO A 55 4.73 -0.98 -12.74
N ARG A 56 4.91 -2.30 -12.89
CA ARG A 56 3.88 -3.18 -13.47
C ARG A 56 2.61 -3.27 -12.61
N ILE A 57 2.76 -3.31 -11.29
CA ILE A 57 1.62 -3.41 -10.36
C ILE A 57 0.86 -2.09 -10.34
N ARG A 58 1.56 -0.96 -10.22
CA ARG A 58 0.91 0.36 -10.25
C ARG A 58 0.16 0.58 -11.55
N LYS A 59 0.77 0.26 -12.69
CA LYS A 59 0.13 0.44 -14.00
C LYS A 59 -1.13 -0.42 -14.14
N ALA A 60 -1.12 -1.65 -13.62
CA ALA A 60 -2.30 -2.51 -13.60
C ALA A 60 -3.44 -1.90 -12.76
N ILE A 61 -3.13 -1.41 -11.55
CA ILE A 61 -4.11 -0.72 -10.69
C ILE A 61 -4.69 0.52 -11.38
N GLU A 62 -3.83 1.41 -11.90
CA GLU A 62 -4.23 2.63 -12.61
C GLU A 62 -5.13 2.32 -13.83
N THR A 63 -4.79 1.26 -14.57
CA THR A 63 -5.55 0.87 -15.77
C THR A 63 -6.91 0.32 -15.40
N THR A 64 -6.99 -0.61 -14.43
CA THR A 64 -8.26 -1.17 -13.99
C THR A 64 -9.15 -0.11 -13.37
N ALA A 65 -8.61 0.74 -12.48
CA ALA A 65 -9.38 1.81 -11.83
C ALA A 65 -9.91 2.88 -12.80
N SER A 66 -9.38 2.96 -14.02
CA SER A 66 -9.89 3.88 -15.05
C SER A 66 -11.21 3.43 -15.69
N SER A 67 -11.59 2.15 -15.52
CA SER A 67 -12.78 1.57 -16.15
C SER A 67 -13.62 0.67 -15.24
N LEU A 68 -13.06 0.18 -14.14
CA LEU A 68 -13.70 -0.72 -13.19
C LEU A 68 -13.40 -0.27 -11.75
N ASP A 69 -14.42 -0.23 -10.92
CA ASP A 69 -14.31 -0.08 -9.47
C ASP A 69 -14.77 -1.37 -8.79
N GLN A 70 -15.85 -1.32 -8.01
CA GLN A 70 -16.45 -2.48 -7.38
C GLN A 70 -17.83 -2.74 -8.00
N ILE A 71 -17.99 -3.93 -8.57
CA ILE A 71 -19.29 -4.45 -9.01
C ILE A 71 -19.70 -5.61 -8.12
N ILE A 72 -21.01 -5.79 -7.92
CA ILE A 72 -21.51 -7.03 -7.32
C ILE A 72 -21.16 -8.21 -8.24
N PHE A 73 -20.59 -9.27 -7.69
CA PHE A 73 -20.16 -10.45 -8.48
C PHE A 73 -21.29 -11.49 -8.67
N ALA A 74 -22.47 -11.24 -8.10
CA ALA A 74 -23.64 -12.08 -8.28
C ALA A 74 -24.28 -11.79 -9.65
N GLY A 75 -24.01 -12.67 -10.62
CA GLY A 75 -24.53 -12.54 -12.00
C GLY A 75 -23.67 -11.68 -12.93
N PHE A 76 -22.50 -11.22 -12.48
CA PHE A 76 -21.54 -10.46 -13.27
C PHE A 76 -20.12 -10.98 -13.06
N THR A 77 -19.26 -10.79 -14.06
CA THR A 77 -17.82 -11.09 -13.99
C THR A 77 -16.99 -10.03 -14.70
N HIS A 78 -15.67 -10.13 -14.64
CA HIS A 78 -14.72 -9.29 -15.38
C HIS A 78 -13.40 -10.03 -15.65
N GLU A 79 -12.74 -9.70 -16.76
CA GLU A 79 -11.52 -10.36 -17.25
C GLU A 79 -10.40 -10.50 -16.19
N PRO A 80 -10.12 -9.52 -15.30
CA PRO A 80 -9.10 -9.70 -14.26
C PRO A 80 -9.38 -10.84 -13.27
N ALA A 81 -10.65 -11.14 -12.97
CA ALA A 81 -11.01 -12.21 -12.04
C ALA A 81 -10.81 -13.58 -12.69
N GLU A 82 -11.34 -13.75 -13.91
CA GLU A 82 -11.23 -15.00 -14.67
C GLU A 82 -9.76 -15.38 -14.89
N ARG A 83 -8.92 -14.42 -15.30
CA ARG A 83 -7.49 -14.66 -15.53
C ARG A 83 -6.72 -14.99 -14.26
N LEU A 84 -7.10 -14.41 -13.12
CA LEU A 84 -6.48 -14.77 -11.85
C LEU A 84 -6.88 -16.17 -11.43
N ALA A 85 -8.17 -16.51 -11.56
CA ALA A 85 -8.68 -17.83 -11.22
C ALA A 85 -8.05 -18.95 -12.07
N GLU A 86 -7.77 -18.69 -13.35
CA GLU A 86 -7.04 -19.63 -14.22
C GLU A 86 -5.58 -19.82 -13.81
N ALA A 87 -4.95 -18.81 -13.20
CA ALA A 87 -3.55 -18.81 -12.84
C ALA A 87 -3.24 -19.33 -11.42
N LEU A 88 -4.27 -19.61 -10.62
CA LEU A 88 -4.18 -20.13 -9.25
C LEU A 88 -4.41 -21.65 -9.23
#